data_AF-A0A6A4RQM1-F1
#
_entry.id   AF-A0A6A4RQM1-F1
#
_cell.length_a   1.000
_cell.length_b   1.000
_cell.length_c   1.000
_cell.angle_alpha   90.00
_cell.angle_beta   90.00
_cell.angle_gamma   90.00
#
_symmetry.space_group_name_H-M   'P 1'
#
loop_
_entity.id
_entity.type
_entity.pdbx_description
1 polymer ?
#
loop_
_entity_poly.entity_id
_entity_poly.type
_entity_poly.pdbx_seq_one_letter_code
_entity_poly.pdbx_strand_id
1 'polypeptide(L)'
;MMTNHIPGLIDMALITTNPYDFPLISMGQITVASIDDKVELEATDNAIDILGFTAEDKTGIYKLTGAVLHHGNMKFKQKQREEQAEPDGTEGKYLFIFKYLNSQSHWLLFCHEGQSLSKLNVLTVYR
;
A
#
# COMPACT_ATOMS: atom_id res chain seq x y z
N MET A 1 9.67 1.50 -7.91
CA MET A 1 9.73 2.05 -6.53
C MET A 1 10.59 1.22 -5.58
N MET A 2 10.43 -0.11 -5.50
CA MET A 2 11.17 -0.97 -4.55
C MET A 2 12.64 -1.25 -4.94
N THR A 3 13.11 -0.71 -6.07
CA THR A 3 14.48 -0.89 -6.58
C THR A 3 15.55 -0.11 -5.79
N ASN A 4 15.14 0.80 -4.91
CA ASN A 4 16.00 1.75 -4.19
C ASN A 4 16.90 2.61 -5.10
N HIS A 5 16.52 2.75 -6.37
CA HIS A 5 17.34 3.45 -7.36
C HIS A 5 17.23 4.97 -7.22
N ILE A 6 16.07 5.47 -6.80
CA ILE A 6 15.87 6.85 -6.35
C ILE A 6 16.04 6.88 -4.82
N PRO A 7 17.09 7.54 -4.29
CA PRO A 7 17.38 7.56 -2.86
C PRO A 7 16.25 8.23 -2.06
N GLY A 8 15.98 7.72 -0.86
CA GLY A 8 14.98 8.26 0.06
C GLY A 8 13.52 7.93 -0.31
N LEU A 9 13.26 7.35 -1.48
CA LEU A 9 11.91 6.95 -1.90
C LEU A 9 11.32 5.86 -0.99
N ILE A 10 12.17 4.91 -0.58
CA ILE A 10 11.78 3.80 0.30
C ILE A 10 11.37 4.32 1.68
N ASP A 11 12.18 5.21 2.27
CA ASP A 11 11.90 5.82 3.56
C ASP A 11 10.68 6.76 3.49
N MET A 12 10.51 7.47 2.38
CA MET A 12 9.38 8.35 2.16
C MET A 12 8.04 7.59 2.11
N ALA A 13 8.02 6.42 1.47
CA ALA A 13 6.84 5.57 1.33
C ALA A 13 6.71 4.51 2.44
N LEU A 14 7.69 4.43 3.36
CA LEU A 14 7.83 3.38 4.38
C LEU A 14 7.69 1.96 3.83
N ILE A 15 8.24 1.71 2.64
CA ILE A 15 8.21 0.37 2.01
C ILE A 15 9.52 -0.37 2.24
N THR A 16 9.61 -1.63 1.81
CA THR A 16 10.86 -2.39 1.76
C THR A 16 11.29 -2.61 0.31
N THR A 17 12.49 -3.13 0.09
CA THR A 17 12.97 -3.52 -1.25
C THR A 17 12.42 -4.87 -1.70
N ASN A 18 11.82 -5.66 -0.79
CA ASN A 18 11.33 -6.98 -1.09
C ASN A 18 9.84 -6.94 -1.48
N PRO A 19 9.47 -7.21 -2.75
CA PRO A 19 8.08 -7.18 -3.18
C PRO A 19 7.19 -8.21 -2.48
N TYR A 20 7.75 -9.31 -1.97
CA TYR A 20 7.00 -10.34 -1.23
C TYR A 20 6.50 -9.86 0.15
N ASP A 21 6.97 -8.72 0.63
CA ASP A 21 6.45 -8.11 1.85
C ASP A 21 5.08 -7.43 1.63
N PHE A 22 4.57 -7.43 0.38
CA PHE A 22 3.34 -6.77 -0.05
C PHE A 22 2.46 -7.72 -0.90
N PRO A 23 1.49 -8.45 -0.29
CA PRO A 23 0.67 -9.45 -0.96
C PRO A 23 -0.06 -8.95 -2.20
N LEU A 24 -0.48 -7.67 -2.21
CA LEU A 24 -1.23 -7.07 -3.32
C LEU A 24 -0.46 -7.08 -4.65
N ILE A 25 0.87 -7.11 -4.61
CA ILE A 25 1.73 -7.09 -5.81
C ILE A 25 2.54 -8.37 -5.98
N SER A 26 2.47 -9.31 -5.04
CA SER A 26 3.33 -10.49 -5.01
C SER A 26 2.60 -11.81 -5.33
N MET A 27 1.37 -11.75 -5.83
CA MET A 27 0.60 -12.95 -6.20
C MET A 27 1.05 -13.59 -7.52
N GLY A 28 1.87 -12.89 -8.31
CA GLY A 28 2.31 -13.32 -9.64
C GLY A 28 3.80 -13.14 -9.87
N GLN A 29 4.17 -12.92 -11.13
CA GLN A 29 5.56 -12.61 -11.49
C GLN A 29 5.94 -11.21 -11.01
N ILE A 30 7.03 -11.14 -10.24
CA ILE A 30 7.54 -9.89 -9.65
C ILE A 30 8.69 -9.27 -10.46
N THR A 31 9.23 -9.99 -11.45
CA THR A 31 10.34 -9.54 -12.31
C THR A 31 10.13 -10.07 -13.72
N VAL A 32 10.48 -9.28 -14.73
CA VAL A 32 10.42 -9.66 -16.14
C VAL A 32 11.80 -9.45 -16.77
N ALA A 33 12.37 -10.48 -17.39
CA ALA A 33 13.76 -10.45 -17.86
C ALA A 33 14.07 -9.36 -18.90
N SER A 34 13.06 -8.88 -19.63
CA SER A 34 13.20 -7.83 -20.64
C SER A 34 13.05 -6.41 -20.08
N ILE A 35 12.82 -6.24 -18.78
CA ILE A 35 12.51 -4.95 -18.15
C ILE A 35 13.54 -4.67 -17.05
N ASP A 36 14.10 -3.45 -17.06
CA ASP A 36 14.92 -2.93 -15.97
C ASP A 36 14.12 -1.90 -15.16
N ASP A 37 13.57 -2.35 -14.02
CA ASP A 37 12.75 -1.51 -13.13
C ASP A 37 13.47 -0.26 -12.60
N LYS A 38 14.81 -0.20 -12.67
CA LYS A 38 15.59 0.99 -12.27
C LYS A 38 15.46 2.09 -13.32
N VAL A 39 15.68 1.72 -14.58
CA VAL A 39 15.60 2.63 -15.72
C VAL A 39 14.16 3.10 -15.91
N GLU A 40 13.19 2.20 -15.78
CA GLU A 40 11.77 2.56 -15.87
C GLU A 40 11.33 3.52 -14.75
N LEU A 41 11.88 3.36 -13.53
CA LEU A 41 11.61 4.27 -12.42
C LEU A 41 12.17 5.67 -12.68
N GLU A 42 13.40 5.78 -13.19
CA GLU A 42 13.98 7.08 -13.58
C GLU A 42 13.23 7.73 -14.73
N ALA A 43 12.87 6.96 -15.75
CA ALA A 43 12.09 7.45 -16.88
C ALA A 43 10.74 8.00 -16.41
N THR A 44 10.08 7.30 -15.48
CA THR A 44 8.82 7.74 -14.88
C THR A 44 9.01 9.02 -14.05
N ASP A 45 10.05 9.10 -13.23
CA ASP A 45 10.32 10.28 -12.40
C ASP A 45 10.60 11.53 -13.24
N ASN A 46 11.37 11.38 -14.32
CA ASN A 46 11.64 12.43 -15.29
C ASN A 46 10.37 12.83 -16.06
N ALA A 47 9.53 11.86 -16.42
CA ALA A 47 8.27 12.15 -17.11
C ALA A 47 7.33 13.00 -16.25
N ILE A 48 7.27 12.74 -14.94
CA ILE A 48 6.48 13.55 -13.99
C ILE A 48 6.96 15.01 -13.99
N ASP A 49 8.28 15.25 -14.03
CA ASP A 49 8.83 16.61 -14.09
C ASP A 49 8.53 17.30 -15.42
N ILE A 50 8.65 16.58 -16.54
CA ILE A 50 8.34 17.11 -17.88
C ILE A 50 6.86 17.52 -17.99
N LEU A 51 5.97 16.76 -17.35
CA LEU A 51 4.54 17.06 -17.32
C LEU A 51 4.17 18.24 -16.40
N GLY A 52 5.14 18.80 -15.66
CA GLY A 52 4.97 20.01 -14.85
C GLY A 52 4.34 19.79 -13.48
N PHE A 53 4.36 18.56 -12.95
CA PHE A 53 3.95 18.31 -11.58
C PHE A 53 4.94 18.95 -10.60
N THR A 54 4.44 19.44 -9.46
CA THR A 54 5.33 19.96 -8.42
C THR A 54 6.03 18.82 -7.68
N ALA A 55 7.13 19.12 -7.00
CA ALA A 55 7.81 18.15 -6.14
C ALA A 55 6.91 17.62 -5.02
N GLU A 56 5.95 18.42 -4.55
CA GLU A 56 4.96 18.01 -3.55
C GLU A 56 3.94 17.03 -4.14
N ASP A 57 3.43 17.29 -5.34
CA ASP A 57 2.53 16.35 -6.04
C ASP A 57 3.22 15.02 -6.32
N LYS A 58 4.47 15.06 -6.81
CA LYS A 58 5.31 13.87 -7.04
C LYS A 58 5.48 13.06 -5.75
N THR A 59 5.80 13.74 -4.65
CA THR A 59 5.89 13.13 -3.32
C THR A 59 4.54 12.53 -2.91
N GLY A 60 3.43 13.21 -3.17
CA GLY A 60 2.07 12.73 -2.92
C GLY A 60 1.76 11.44 -3.68
N ILE A 61 2.11 11.37 -4.96
CA ILE A 61 1.93 10.18 -5.81
C ILE A 61 2.66 8.99 -5.20
N TYR A 62 3.95 9.13 -4.87
CA TYR A 62 4.73 8.03 -4.30
C TYR A 62 4.20 7.57 -2.94
N LYS A 63 3.76 8.51 -2.09
CA LYS A 63 3.16 8.17 -0.79
C LYS A 63 1.81 7.46 -0.94
N LEU A 64 0.98 7.87 -1.89
CA LEU A 64 -0.29 7.19 -2.19
C LEU A 64 -0.04 5.77 -2.70
N THR A 65 0.93 5.57 -3.60
CA THR A 65 1.32 4.24 -4.06
C THR A 65 1.80 3.37 -2.89
N GLY A 66 2.64 3.91 -2.00
CA GLY A 66 3.05 3.22 -0.76
C GLY A 66 1.87 2.86 0.14
N ALA A 67 0.90 3.75 0.31
CA ALA A 67 -0.31 3.49 1.08
C ALA A 67 -1.15 2.33 0.50
N VAL A 68 -1.27 2.24 -0.82
CA VAL A 68 -1.96 1.12 -1.50
C VAL A 68 -1.21 -0.21 -1.27
N LEU A 69 0.12 -0.21 -1.32
CA LEU A 69 0.92 -1.40 -1.01
C LEU A 69 0.69 -1.89 0.43
N HIS A 70 0.69 -0.97 1.39
CA HIS A 70 0.42 -1.30 2.79
C HIS A 70 -1.03 -1.72 3.04
N HIS A 71 -1.98 -1.27 2.21
CA HIS A 71 -3.39 -1.66 2.35
C HIS A 71 -3.57 -3.17 2.20
N GLY A 72 -2.84 -3.79 1.27
CA GLY A 72 -2.83 -5.25 1.09
C GLY A 72 -2.21 -6.04 2.25
N ASN A 73 -1.49 -5.38 3.16
CA ASN A 73 -0.92 -5.99 4.35
C ASN A 73 -1.86 -5.99 5.56
N MET A 74 -3.03 -5.36 5.45
CA MET A 74 -3.95 -5.25 6.56
C MET A 74 -4.61 -6.59 6.88
N LYS A 75 -4.49 -7.02 8.14
CA LYS A 75 -5.12 -8.23 8.67
C LYS A 75 -6.15 -7.84 9.71
N PHE A 76 -7.25 -8.59 9.72
CA PHE A 76 -8.37 -8.37 10.61
C PHE A 76 -8.75 -9.69 11.28
N LYS A 77 -9.19 -9.61 12.53
CA LYS A 77 -9.69 -10.72 13.33
C LYS A 77 -11.11 -10.46 13.80
N GLN A 78 -11.83 -11.52 14.14
CA GLN A 78 -13.22 -11.41 14.59
C GLN A 78 -13.27 -11.01 16.05
N LYS A 79 -14.14 -10.06 16.41
CA LYS A 79 -14.53 -9.91 17.81
C LYS A 79 -15.33 -11.13 18.26
N GLN A 80 -15.06 -11.62 19.47
CA GLN A 80 -15.66 -12.85 20.03
C GLN A 80 -17.19 -12.85 20.18
N ARG A 81 -17.90 -11.73 19.93
CA ARG A 81 -19.35 -11.64 20.16
C ARG A 81 -20.13 -10.68 19.26
N GLU A 82 -19.47 -10.04 18.30
CA GLU A 82 -20.07 -9.05 17.38
C GLU A 82 -19.75 -9.45 15.93
N GLU A 83 -20.62 -9.15 14.97
CA GLU A 83 -20.32 -9.29 13.51
C GLU A 83 -19.27 -8.27 13.01
N GLN A 84 -18.51 -7.68 13.93
CA GLN A 84 -17.51 -6.66 13.68
C GLN A 84 -16.10 -7.27 13.64
N ALA A 85 -15.29 -6.81 12.69
CA ALA A 85 -13.87 -7.13 12.60
C ALA A 85 -13.03 -6.06 13.33
N GLU A 86 -11.93 -6.47 13.96
CA GLU A 86 -10.92 -5.58 14.54
C GLU A 86 -9.53 -5.87 13.93
N PRO A 87 -8.60 -4.91 13.90
CA PRO A 87 -7.28 -5.15 13.32
C PRO A 87 -6.52 -6.25 14.08
N ASP A 88 -5.93 -7.17 13.32
CA ASP A 88 -5.07 -8.23 13.85
C ASP A 88 -3.61 -7.77 13.86
N GLY A 89 -3.27 -7.04 14.92
CA GLY A 89 -1.94 -6.47 15.15
C GLY A 89 -1.86 -4.98 14.85
N THR A 90 -0.83 -4.34 15.44
CA THR A 90 -0.58 -2.88 15.36
C THR A 90 0.76 -2.58 14.72
N GLU A 91 1.29 -3.47 13.87
CA GLU A 91 2.59 -3.24 13.25
C GLU A 91 2.56 -1.93 12.46
N GLY A 92 3.62 -1.11 12.59
CA GLY A 92 3.66 0.30 12.16
C GLY A 92 3.30 0.60 10.69
N LYS A 93 3.02 -0.43 9.88
CA LYS A 93 2.49 -0.38 8.52
C LYS A 93 1.11 0.28 8.43
N TYR A 94 0.24 0.03 9.41
CA TYR A 94 -1.08 0.68 9.46
C TYR A 94 -0.95 2.20 9.66
N LEU A 95 0.03 2.62 10.45
CA LEU A 95 0.22 4.02 10.84
C LEU A 95 0.45 4.94 9.63
N PHE A 96 1.06 4.44 8.56
CA PHE A 96 1.26 5.23 7.33
C PHE A 96 -0.08 5.57 6.66
N ILE A 97 -0.95 4.57 6.46
CA ILE A 97 -2.30 4.75 5.93
C ILE A 97 -3.14 5.64 6.85
N PHE A 98 -3.10 5.36 8.16
CA PHE A 98 -3.83 6.13 9.18
C PHE A 98 -3.44 7.62 9.19
N LYS A 99 -2.13 7.91 9.14
CA LYS A 99 -1.59 9.26 9.25
C LYS A 99 -1.79 10.08 7.97
N TYR A 100 -1.73 9.44 6.80
CA TYR A 100 -1.80 10.16 5.52
C TYR A 100 -3.25 10.36 5.01
N LEU A 101 -4.16 9.41 5.25
CA LEU A 101 -5.54 9.51 4.78
C LEU A 101 -6.52 10.11 5.80
N ASN A 102 -6.02 10.61 6.94
CA ASN A 102 -6.87 11.10 8.05
C ASN A 102 -7.94 10.03 8.43
N SER A 103 -7.47 8.79 8.54
CA SER A 103 -8.28 7.61 8.21
C SER A 103 -9.24 7.15 9.32
N GLN A 104 -9.30 7.78 10.50
CA GLN A 104 -10.21 7.30 11.57
C GLN A 104 -11.65 7.08 11.07
N SER A 105 -12.09 7.89 10.11
CA SER A 105 -13.37 7.76 9.40
C SER A 105 -13.46 6.50 8.51
N HIS A 106 -12.42 6.18 7.74
CA HIS A 106 -12.39 4.99 6.87
C HIS A 106 -12.38 3.69 7.69
N TRP A 107 -11.74 3.70 8.87
CA TRP A 107 -11.75 2.59 9.82
C TRP A 107 -13.11 2.37 10.45
N LEU A 108 -13.77 3.45 10.88
CA LEU A 108 -15.15 3.38 11.33
C LEU A 108 -16.05 2.85 10.21
N LEU A 109 -15.90 3.29 8.97
CA LEU A 109 -16.63 2.73 7.82
C LEU A 109 -16.41 1.21 7.66
N PHE A 110 -15.16 0.75 7.62
CA PHE A 110 -14.85 -0.68 7.45
C PHE A 110 -15.39 -1.57 8.57
N CYS A 111 -15.33 -1.10 9.82
CA CYS A 111 -15.82 -1.85 10.98
C CYS A 111 -17.34 -1.67 11.22
N HIS A 112 -17.92 -0.47 11.05
CA HIS A 112 -19.34 -0.20 11.32
C HIS A 112 -20.29 -0.53 10.17
N GLU A 113 -19.88 -0.47 8.89
CA GLU A 113 -20.78 -0.77 7.75
C GLU A 113 -20.94 -2.28 7.45
N GLY A 114 -20.62 -3.16 8.40
CA GLY A 114 -21.13 -4.54 8.35
C GLY A 114 -20.51 -5.42 7.27
N GLN A 115 -19.18 -5.44 7.20
CA GLN A 115 -18.48 -6.55 6.54
C GLN A 115 -18.16 -7.62 7.58
N SER A 116 -19.00 -8.65 7.65
CA SER A 116 -18.60 -9.93 8.24
C SER A 116 -17.25 -10.33 7.64
N LEU A 117 -16.35 -10.94 8.40
CA LEU A 117 -15.02 -11.37 7.92
C LEU A 117 -15.04 -12.16 6.61
N SER A 118 -16.15 -12.83 6.31
CA SER A 118 -16.39 -13.49 5.04
C SER A 118 -16.36 -12.54 3.83
N LYS A 119 -16.75 -11.27 3.95
CA LYS A 119 -16.69 -10.26 2.88
C LYS A 119 -15.31 -9.61 2.76
N LEU A 120 -14.59 -9.41 3.86
CA LEU A 120 -13.20 -8.94 3.83
C LEU A 120 -12.27 -9.97 3.18
N ASN A 121 -12.42 -11.24 3.54
CA ASN A 121 -11.66 -12.31 2.88
C ASN A 121 -11.96 -12.39 1.39
N VAL A 122 -13.14 -12.01 0.91
CA VAL A 122 -13.41 -11.98 -0.53
C VAL A 122 -12.57 -10.91 -1.25
N LEU A 123 -12.26 -9.78 -0.62
CA LEU A 123 -11.37 -8.75 -1.20
C LEU A 123 -9.88 -9.16 -1.20
N THR A 124 -9.44 -9.98 -0.23
CA THR A 124 -8.07 -10.56 -0.19
C THR A 124 -7.93 -11.90 -0.93
N VAL A 125 -9.04 -12.57 -1.30
CA VAL A 125 -9.09 -13.95 -1.85
C VAL A 125 -9.75 -14.00 -3.24
N TYR A 126 -9.80 -12.90 -3.99
CA TYR A 126 -9.83 -13.00 -5.45
C TYR A 126 -8.37 -13.06 -5.94
N ARG A 127 -7.72 -14.19 -6.23
CA ARG A 127 -8.01 -15.63 -6.10
C ARG A 127 -6.67 -16.35 -6.31
#